data_AF-A0A947RT18-F1
#
_entry.id   AF-A0A947RT18-F1
#
_cell.length_a   1.000
_cell.length_b   1.000
_cell.length_c   1.000
_cell.angle_alpha   90.00
_cell.angle_beta   90.00
_cell.angle_gamma   90.00
#
_symmetry.space_group_name_H-M   'P 1'
#
loop_
_entity.id
_entity.type
_entity.pdbx_description
1 polymer ?
#
loop_
_entity_poly.entity_id
_entity_poly.type
_entity_poly.pdbx_seq_one_letter_code
_entity_poly.pdbx_strand_id
1 'polypeptide(L)'
;PDVGYVTGRMVYKAPDGSLTGEGCSAYMRYENVLRGLETRLGSVVGVDGGIDAVRASLYVPMRNDQQPDFVLPLSIVQRERRVVYQPHALLYEESLSVASDEFRMRTRVALRAWHALKDKAVLLNPFRHGFYAWQLFSHKWLRYLAPVFQLCALVANAALVGTAPIWNAFFALQVAFYALASVGLLLKGRRLPPPLSFPFYLCLLNGAAGNALIRFLRGERQITWTPRT
;
A
#
# COMPACT_ATOMS: atom_id res chain seq x y z
N PRO A 1 15.56 18.12 -12.45
CA PRO A 1 14.15 18.54 -12.62
C PRO A 1 13.60 19.30 -11.40
N ASP A 2 12.81 20.35 -11.65
CA ASP A 2 12.20 21.17 -10.58
C ASP A 2 11.05 20.46 -9.88
N VAL A 3 10.80 20.83 -8.62
CA VAL A 3 9.70 20.30 -7.81
C VAL A 3 8.36 20.85 -8.29
N GLY A 4 7.46 19.95 -8.66
CA GLY A 4 6.09 20.27 -9.11
C GLY A 4 4.99 19.89 -8.11
N TYR A 5 5.27 18.98 -7.19
CA TYR A 5 4.35 18.50 -6.16
C TYR A 5 5.11 18.20 -4.87
N VAL A 6 4.52 18.56 -3.73
CA VAL A 6 5.03 18.24 -2.40
C VAL A 6 3.93 17.54 -1.59
N THR A 7 4.28 16.46 -0.91
CA THR A 7 3.43 15.81 0.09
C THR A 7 4.08 15.91 1.47
N GLY A 8 3.28 16.15 2.50
CA GLY A 8 3.74 16.13 3.88
C GLY A 8 3.67 14.74 4.49
N ARG A 9 3.61 14.71 5.81
CA ARG A 9 3.57 13.50 6.64
C ARG A 9 2.28 13.44 7.43
N MET A 10 1.46 12.45 7.11
CA MET A 10 0.34 12.05 7.95
C MET A 10 0.82 11.26 9.19
N VAL A 11 0.36 11.68 10.36
CA VAL A 11 0.64 11.07 11.66
C VAL A 11 -0.67 10.59 12.27
N TYR A 12 -0.85 9.27 12.34
CA TYR A 12 -2.01 8.71 13.01
C TYR A 12 -1.84 8.79 14.53
N LYS A 13 -2.82 9.38 15.21
CA LYS A 13 -2.99 9.24 16.65
C LYS A 13 -3.84 7.98 16.86
N ALA A 14 -3.25 6.94 17.45
CA ALA A 14 -4.00 5.77 17.90
C ALA A 14 -4.60 6.10 19.28
N PRO A 15 -5.94 6.24 19.41
CA PRO A 15 -6.55 6.60 20.69
C PRO A 15 -6.44 5.49 21.73
N ASP A 16 -6.23 4.23 21.31
CA ASP A 16 -6.60 3.05 22.11
C ASP A 16 -5.64 1.85 21.99
N GLY A 17 -4.53 1.93 21.24
CA GLY A 17 -3.58 0.80 21.08
C GLY A 17 -4.21 -0.44 20.44
N SER A 18 -5.26 -0.24 19.62
CA SER A 18 -5.91 -1.29 18.85
C SER A 18 -4.95 -1.97 17.85
N LEU A 19 -5.25 -3.22 17.48
CA LEU A 19 -4.43 -4.04 16.56
C LEU A 19 -4.16 -3.36 15.22
N THR A 20 -5.22 -2.78 14.67
CA THR A 20 -5.19 -1.99 13.45
C THR A 20 -4.37 -0.73 13.64
N GLY A 21 -4.47 -0.06 14.79
CA GLY A 21 -3.68 1.13 15.12
C GLY A 21 -2.17 0.87 15.17
N GLU A 22 -1.72 -0.19 15.84
CA GLU A 22 -0.30 -0.55 15.94
C GLU A 22 0.28 -1.01 14.58
N GLY A 23 -0.43 -1.90 13.89
CA GLY A 23 -0.03 -2.38 12.55
C GLY A 23 0.01 -1.24 11.52
N CYS A 24 -1.01 -0.37 11.52
CA CYS A 24 -1.05 0.82 10.68
C CYS A 24 0.10 1.77 11.00
N SER A 25 0.42 1.97 12.29
CA SER A 25 1.55 2.81 12.70
C SER A 25 2.89 2.28 12.17
N ALA A 26 3.14 0.97 12.30
CA ALA A 26 4.35 0.34 11.78
C ALA A 26 4.44 0.43 10.24
N TYR A 27 3.33 0.14 9.56
CA TYR A 27 3.23 0.26 8.11
C TYR A 27 3.49 1.69 7.62
N MET A 28 2.90 2.69 8.29
CA MET A 28 3.11 4.11 7.93
C MET A 28 4.53 4.59 8.21
N ARG A 29 5.19 4.07 9.26
CA ARG A 29 6.64 4.33 9.47
C ARG A 29 7.46 3.79 8.31
N TYR A 30 7.18 2.56 7.87
CA TYR A 30 7.82 1.97 6.70
C TYR A 30 7.60 2.81 5.43
N GLU A 31 6.36 3.20 5.13
CA GLU A 31 6.04 4.04 3.97
C GLU A 31 6.73 5.41 4.01
N ASN A 32 6.78 6.04 5.18
CA ASN A 32 7.43 7.35 5.34
C ASN A 32 8.95 7.28 5.15
N VAL A 33 9.60 6.23 5.65
CA VAL A 33 11.03 6.00 5.37
C VAL A 33 11.24 5.81 3.87
N LEU A 34 10.39 5.00 3.24
CA LEU A 34 10.48 4.76 1.80
C LEU A 34 10.31 6.05 1.01
N ARG A 35 9.30 6.88 1.31
CA ARG A 35 9.12 8.21 0.69
C ARG A 35 10.33 9.13 0.86
N GLY A 36 10.98 9.10 2.03
CA GLY A 36 12.22 9.83 2.26
C GLY A 36 13.35 9.38 1.32
N LEU A 37 13.51 8.07 1.15
CA LEU A 37 14.50 7.50 0.22
C LEU A 37 14.15 7.81 -1.23
N GLU A 38 12.89 7.64 -1.63
CA GLU A 38 12.39 7.94 -2.97
C GLU A 38 12.57 9.42 -3.33
N THR A 39 12.38 10.33 -2.37
CA THR A 39 12.63 11.77 -2.55
C THR A 39 14.09 12.05 -2.86
N ARG A 40 15.02 11.38 -2.16
CA ARG A 40 16.46 11.49 -2.40
C ARG A 40 16.86 10.94 -3.77
N LEU A 41 16.21 9.87 -4.22
CA LEU A 41 16.47 9.25 -5.52
C LEU A 41 15.89 10.05 -6.69
N GLY A 42 14.76 10.73 -6.49
CA GLY A 42 14.21 11.63 -7.49
C GLY A 42 12.78 12.03 -7.20
N SER A 43 11.87 11.07 -7.07
CA SER A 43 10.47 11.35 -6.77
C SER A 43 9.80 10.22 -6.01
N VAL A 44 8.85 10.59 -5.15
CA VAL A 44 7.97 9.62 -4.51
C VAL A 44 6.98 9.03 -5.51
N VAL A 45 6.61 7.78 -5.30
CA VAL A 45 5.73 7.04 -6.20
C VAL A 45 4.25 7.33 -5.91
N GLY A 46 3.90 7.58 -4.65
CA GLY A 46 2.54 7.93 -4.23
C GLY A 46 2.55 8.74 -2.94
N VAL A 47 1.52 9.58 -2.78
CA VAL A 47 1.38 10.50 -1.65
C VAL A 47 0.37 9.95 -0.64
N ASP A 48 0.32 10.51 0.56
CA ASP A 48 -0.67 10.08 1.57
C ASP A 48 -2.03 10.78 1.43
N GLY A 49 -2.11 11.87 0.66
CA GLY A 49 -3.34 12.62 0.44
C GLY A 49 -3.79 13.43 1.66
N GLY A 50 -2.94 13.55 2.68
CA GLY A 50 -3.26 14.29 3.89
C GLY A 50 -3.04 15.79 3.72
N ILE A 51 -1.79 16.16 3.45
CA ILE A 51 -1.37 17.54 3.30
C ILE A 51 -0.43 17.64 2.11
N ASP A 52 -0.95 18.17 1.01
CA ASP A 52 -0.26 18.18 -0.27
C ASP A 52 -0.37 19.54 -0.96
N ALA A 53 0.62 19.86 -1.80
CA ALA A 53 0.62 21.06 -2.63
C ALA A 53 1.14 20.73 -4.04
N VAL A 54 0.42 21.21 -5.06
CA VAL A 54 0.79 21.09 -6.47
C VAL A 54 0.87 22.48 -7.10
N ARG A 55 1.84 22.70 -8.00
CA ARG A 55 1.88 23.94 -8.77
C ARG A 55 0.65 24.05 -9.66
N ALA A 56 -0.04 25.19 -9.61
CA ALA A 56 -1.26 25.43 -10.38
C ALA A 56 -1.07 25.16 -11.89
N SER A 57 0.07 25.56 -12.46
CA SER A 57 0.39 25.34 -13.88
C SER A 57 0.63 23.87 -14.26
N LEU A 58 0.79 22.97 -13.29
CA LEU A 58 1.00 21.53 -13.52
C LEU A 58 -0.25 20.69 -13.17
N TYR A 59 -1.28 21.31 -12.60
CA TYR A 59 -2.50 20.62 -12.22
C TYR A 59 -3.23 20.09 -13.46
N VAL A 60 -3.80 18.89 -13.33
CA VAL A 60 -4.60 18.26 -14.38
C VAL A 60 -5.90 17.76 -13.77
N PRO A 61 -7.06 18.12 -14.34
CA PRO A 61 -8.33 17.53 -13.94
C PRO A 61 -8.29 16.01 -14.04
N MET A 62 -8.74 15.34 -12.99
CA MET A 62 -8.83 13.88 -12.95
C MET A 62 -10.22 13.40 -13.25
N ARG A 63 -10.33 12.15 -13.68
CA ARG A 63 -11.62 11.47 -13.77
C ARG A 63 -12.13 11.14 -12.37
N ASN A 64 -13.45 11.07 -12.24
CA ASN A 64 -14.11 10.82 -10.95
C ASN A 64 -13.78 9.44 -10.34
N ASP A 65 -13.32 8.48 -11.15
CA ASP A 65 -12.93 7.14 -10.71
C ASP A 65 -11.47 7.05 -10.20
N GLN A 66 -10.68 8.11 -10.41
CA GLN A 66 -9.25 8.13 -10.08
C GLN A 66 -8.99 8.59 -8.65
N GLN A 67 -7.95 8.02 -8.04
CA GLN A 67 -7.48 8.47 -6.73
C GLN A 67 -6.50 9.64 -6.88
N PRO A 68 -6.80 10.83 -6.31
CA PRO A 68 -5.92 11.99 -6.33
C PRO A 68 -4.49 11.69 -5.87
N ASP A 69 -4.40 11.02 -4.73
CA ASP A 69 -3.16 10.72 -3.99
C ASP A 69 -2.18 9.81 -4.75
N PHE A 70 -2.61 9.30 -5.90
CA PHE A 70 -1.77 8.45 -6.73
C PHE A 70 -1.72 8.91 -8.19
N VAL A 71 -2.83 9.36 -8.76
CA VAL A 71 -2.84 9.82 -10.17
C VAL A 71 -2.19 11.19 -10.36
N LEU A 72 -2.38 12.13 -9.42
CA LEU A 72 -1.73 13.44 -9.51
C LEU A 72 -0.20 13.34 -9.46
N PRO A 73 0.43 12.71 -8.46
CA PRO A 73 1.90 12.64 -8.42
C PRO A 73 2.47 11.94 -9.66
N LEU A 74 1.83 10.87 -10.15
CA LEU A 74 2.24 10.21 -11.40
C LEU A 74 2.15 11.15 -12.61
N SER A 75 1.10 11.98 -12.68
CA SER A 75 0.92 12.96 -13.77
C SER A 75 1.95 14.09 -13.74
N ILE A 76 2.51 14.40 -12.57
CA ILE A 76 3.60 15.37 -12.39
C ILE A 76 4.92 14.76 -12.85
N VAL A 77 5.22 13.52 -12.47
CA VAL A 77 6.41 12.81 -12.96
C VAL A 77 6.36 12.59 -14.47
N GLN A 78 5.18 12.30 -15.01
CA GLN A 78 4.98 12.18 -16.46
C GLN A 78 5.31 13.49 -17.23
N ARG A 79 5.25 14.65 -16.56
CA ARG A 79 5.65 15.96 -17.09
C ARG A 79 7.08 16.33 -16.72
N GLU A 80 7.91 15.36 -16.35
CA GLU A 80 9.32 15.53 -16.04
C GLU A 80 9.57 16.47 -14.85
N ARG A 81 8.60 16.58 -13.93
CA ARG A 81 8.71 17.33 -12.68
C ARG A 81 8.81 16.38 -11.50
N ARG A 82 9.41 16.86 -10.41
CA ARG A 82 9.61 16.04 -9.20
C ARG A 82 8.43 16.12 -8.25
N VAL A 83 8.15 14.99 -7.61
CA VAL A 83 7.23 14.86 -6.47
C VAL A 83 8.08 14.54 -5.24
N VAL A 84 8.03 15.39 -4.20
CA VAL A 84 8.90 15.24 -3.03
C VAL A 84 8.12 15.14 -1.73
N TYR A 85 8.70 14.44 -0.76
CA TYR A 85 8.17 14.31 0.59
C TYR A 85 8.83 15.33 1.53
N GLN A 86 8.01 16.10 2.26
CA GLN A 86 8.42 17.08 3.26
C GLN A 86 8.07 16.56 4.67
N PRO A 87 8.99 15.92 5.40
CA PRO A 87 8.70 15.28 6.69
C PRO A 87 8.26 16.26 7.80
N HIS A 88 8.52 17.56 7.66
CA HIS A 88 8.14 18.58 8.63
C HIS A 88 6.73 19.17 8.42
N ALA A 89 6.08 18.89 7.28
CA ALA A 89 4.69 19.29 7.06
C ALA A 89 3.77 18.23 7.65
N LEU A 90 3.27 18.45 8.87
CA LEU A 90 2.56 17.42 9.64
C LEU A 90 1.04 17.59 9.55
N LEU A 91 0.33 16.48 9.30
CA LEU A 91 -1.11 16.36 9.50
C LEU A 91 -1.38 15.27 10.53
N TYR A 92 -2.29 15.53 11.48
CA TYR A 92 -2.72 14.53 12.45
C TYR A 92 -4.11 14.01 12.10
N GLU A 93 -4.27 12.70 12.01
CA GLU A 93 -5.57 12.03 11.79
C GLU A 93 -5.77 10.93 12.82
N GLU A 94 -7.02 10.58 13.12
CA GLU A 94 -7.36 9.44 13.97
C GLU A 94 -7.26 8.14 13.15
N SER A 95 -6.69 7.09 13.75
CA SER A 95 -6.65 5.77 13.11
C SER A 95 -8.03 5.09 13.11
N LEU A 96 -8.29 4.27 12.10
CA LEU A 96 -9.44 3.35 12.12
C LEU A 96 -9.29 2.33 13.25
N SER A 97 -10.32 2.20 14.08
CA SER A 97 -10.35 1.22 15.19
C SER A 97 -10.88 -0.16 14.76
N VAL A 98 -11.52 -0.26 13.59
CA VAL A 98 -12.21 -1.48 13.13
C VAL A 98 -11.51 -2.11 11.92
N ALA A 99 -11.10 -3.38 12.06
CA ALA A 99 -10.41 -4.13 11.02
C ALA A 99 -11.20 -4.30 9.71
N SER A 100 -12.53 -4.44 9.77
CA SER A 100 -13.37 -4.52 8.57
C SER A 100 -13.36 -3.23 7.75
N ASP A 101 -13.32 -2.09 8.43
CA ASP A 101 -13.31 -0.79 7.77
C ASP A 101 -11.94 -0.50 7.18
N GLU A 102 -10.87 -0.91 7.88
CA GLU A 102 -9.54 -0.88 7.30
C GLU A 102 -9.43 -1.79 6.08
N PHE A 103 -9.91 -3.03 6.14
CA PHE A 103 -9.91 -3.94 4.99
C PHE A 103 -10.65 -3.34 3.79
N ARG A 104 -11.84 -2.77 4.01
CA ARG A 104 -12.66 -2.12 2.96
C ARG A 104 -11.94 -0.90 2.36
N MET A 105 -11.34 -0.07 3.21
CA MET A 105 -10.55 1.08 2.79
C MET A 105 -9.34 0.64 1.97
N ARG A 106 -8.54 -0.32 2.45
CA ARG A 106 -7.35 -0.83 1.77
C ARG A 106 -7.69 -1.48 0.43
N THR A 107 -8.80 -2.22 0.37
CA THR A 107 -9.32 -2.81 -0.88
C THR A 107 -9.65 -1.71 -1.89
N ARG A 108 -10.36 -0.65 -1.47
CA ARG A 108 -10.68 0.50 -2.33
C ARG A 108 -9.42 1.18 -2.85
N VAL A 109 -8.46 1.46 -1.97
CA VAL A 109 -7.20 2.12 -2.34
C VAL A 109 -6.42 1.26 -3.35
N ALA A 110 -6.27 -0.04 -3.08
CA ALA A 110 -5.59 -0.96 -3.98
C ALA A 110 -6.29 -1.09 -5.34
N LEU A 111 -7.64 -1.13 -5.37
CA LEU A 111 -8.41 -1.21 -6.60
C LEU A 111 -8.21 0.05 -7.47
N ARG A 112 -8.28 1.24 -6.86
CA ARG A 112 -8.00 2.50 -7.57
C ARG A 112 -6.55 2.58 -8.03
N ALA A 113 -5.62 2.07 -7.24
CA ALA A 113 -4.21 2.01 -7.61
C ALA A 113 -3.94 1.10 -8.82
N TRP A 114 -4.64 -0.04 -8.94
CA TRP A 114 -4.54 -0.90 -10.12
C TRP A 114 -4.96 -0.18 -11.41
N HIS A 115 -6.09 0.53 -11.38
CA HIS A 115 -6.53 1.33 -12.52
C HIS A 115 -5.58 2.49 -12.82
N ALA A 116 -5.04 3.15 -11.79
CA ALA A 116 -4.03 4.20 -11.97
C ALA A 116 -2.73 3.66 -12.59
N LEU A 117 -2.24 2.49 -12.16
CA LEU A 117 -1.08 1.81 -12.75
C LEU A 117 -1.32 1.48 -14.22
N LYS A 118 -2.53 1.02 -14.57
CA LYS A 118 -2.93 0.77 -15.95
C LYS A 118 -2.93 2.07 -16.78
N ASP A 119 -3.58 3.13 -16.27
CA ASP A 119 -3.66 4.43 -16.95
C ASP A 119 -2.29 5.10 -17.14
N LYS A 120 -1.37 4.85 -16.21
CA LYS A 120 -0.03 5.45 -16.18
C LYS A 120 1.07 4.45 -16.53
N ALA A 121 0.74 3.39 -17.26
CA ALA A 121 1.68 2.33 -17.63
C ALA A 121 2.91 2.84 -18.41
N VAL A 122 2.81 4.00 -19.08
CA VAL A 122 3.96 4.65 -19.73
C VAL A 122 5.12 4.92 -18.76
N LEU A 123 4.82 5.18 -17.48
CA LEU A 123 5.82 5.43 -16.43
C LEU A 123 6.63 4.18 -16.04
N LEU A 124 6.18 2.99 -16.45
CA LEU A 124 6.90 1.74 -16.23
C LEU A 124 8.00 1.48 -17.28
N ASN A 125 8.16 2.37 -18.28
CA ASN A 125 9.24 2.24 -19.25
C ASN A 125 10.58 2.71 -18.65
N PRO A 126 11.54 1.80 -18.37
CA PRO A 126 12.82 2.16 -17.75
C PRO A 126 13.71 3.00 -18.67
N PHE A 127 13.56 2.90 -19.99
CA PHE A 127 14.32 3.71 -20.94
C PHE A 127 13.89 5.17 -20.96
N ARG A 128 12.64 5.46 -20.54
CA ARG A 128 12.11 6.84 -20.46
C ARG A 128 12.20 7.43 -19.05
N HIS A 129 11.93 6.61 -18.02
CA HIS A 129 11.80 7.09 -16.65
C HIS A 129 12.90 6.57 -15.71
N GLY A 130 13.87 5.81 -16.21
CA GLY A 130 15.05 5.36 -15.47
C GLY A 130 14.68 4.65 -14.17
N PHE A 131 15.28 5.11 -13.08
CA PHE A 131 15.08 4.52 -11.75
C PHE A 131 13.64 4.70 -11.22
N TYR A 132 12.91 5.73 -11.68
CA TYR A 132 11.52 5.92 -11.26
C TYR A 132 10.62 4.78 -11.72
N ALA A 133 10.85 4.23 -12.91
CA ALA A 133 10.11 3.07 -13.40
C ALA A 133 10.29 1.86 -12.46
N TRP A 134 11.51 1.66 -11.97
CA TRP A 134 11.81 0.62 -10.98
C TRP A 134 11.14 0.89 -9.63
N GLN A 135 11.16 2.13 -9.15
CA GLN A 135 10.44 2.51 -7.92
C GLN A 135 8.93 2.20 -8.05
N LEU A 136 8.30 2.63 -9.16
CA LEU A 136 6.88 2.39 -9.40
C LEU A 136 6.55 0.89 -9.49
N PHE A 137 7.38 0.14 -10.22
CA PHE A 137 7.23 -1.30 -10.40
C PHE A 137 7.36 -2.06 -9.07
N SER A 138 8.44 -1.84 -8.33
CA SER A 138 8.70 -2.55 -7.07
C SER A 138 7.74 -2.13 -5.95
N HIS A 139 7.56 -0.82 -5.74
CA HIS A 139 6.83 -0.29 -4.58
C HIS A 139 5.32 -0.40 -4.74
N LYS A 140 4.78 -0.39 -5.97
CA LYS A 140 3.32 -0.49 -6.18
C LYS A 140 2.93 -1.77 -6.91
N TRP A 141 3.53 -2.04 -8.06
CA TRP A 141 3.08 -3.16 -8.90
C TRP A 141 3.33 -4.52 -8.22
N LEU A 142 4.58 -4.81 -7.82
CA LEU A 142 4.91 -6.05 -7.09
C LEU A 142 4.23 -6.11 -5.73
N ARG A 143 4.12 -4.97 -5.04
CA ARG A 143 3.44 -4.88 -3.75
C ARG A 143 1.99 -5.34 -3.81
N TYR A 144 1.23 -4.92 -4.83
CA TYR A 144 -0.15 -5.37 -4.98
C TYR A 144 -0.27 -6.80 -5.51
N LEU A 145 0.80 -7.38 -6.07
CA LEU A 145 0.91 -8.80 -6.42
C LEU A 145 1.41 -9.71 -5.30
N ALA A 146 1.87 -9.15 -4.18
CA ALA A 146 2.28 -9.89 -3.00
C ALA A 146 1.35 -11.07 -2.58
N PRO A 147 0.00 -10.94 -2.58
CA PRO A 147 -0.88 -12.09 -2.29
C PRO A 147 -0.73 -13.26 -3.28
N VAL A 148 -0.44 -12.99 -4.55
CA VAL A 148 -0.19 -14.04 -5.56
C VAL A 148 1.12 -14.75 -5.24
N PHE A 149 2.19 -14.00 -4.95
CA PHE A 149 3.48 -14.59 -4.58
C PHE A 149 3.39 -15.42 -3.28
N GLN A 150 2.61 -14.97 -2.31
CA GLN A 150 2.35 -15.71 -1.07
C GLN A 150 1.63 -17.03 -1.34
N LEU A 151 0.61 -17.03 -2.21
CA LEU A 151 -0.09 -18.25 -2.60
C LEU A 151 0.82 -19.21 -3.37
N CYS A 152 1.60 -18.71 -4.33
CA CYS A 152 2.59 -19.51 -5.06
C CYS A 152 3.62 -20.14 -4.11
N ALA A 153 4.13 -19.37 -3.14
CA ALA A 153 5.04 -19.87 -2.13
C ALA A 153 4.41 -20.97 -1.27
N LEU A 154 3.14 -20.81 -0.87
CA LEU A 154 2.42 -21.84 -0.11
C LEU A 154 2.29 -23.15 -0.89
N VAL A 155 1.87 -23.06 -2.15
CA VAL A 155 1.71 -24.24 -3.02
C VAL A 155 3.05 -24.90 -3.30
N ALA A 156 4.08 -24.13 -3.60
CA ALA A 156 5.43 -24.64 -3.83
C ALA A 156 5.99 -25.35 -2.58
N ASN A 157 5.85 -24.73 -1.40
CA ASN A 157 6.28 -25.34 -0.14
C ASN A 157 5.52 -26.64 0.14
N ALA A 158 4.19 -26.65 -0.06
CA ALA A 158 3.38 -27.85 0.11
C ALA A 158 3.81 -29.00 -0.81
N ALA A 159 4.12 -28.70 -2.07
CA ALA A 159 4.58 -29.68 -3.05
C ALA A 159 5.97 -30.26 -2.72
N LEU A 160 6.78 -29.53 -1.95
CA LEU A 160 8.15 -29.92 -1.56
C LEU A 160 8.22 -30.57 -0.18
N VAL A 161 7.11 -30.66 0.57
CA VAL A 161 7.06 -31.36 1.85
C VAL A 161 7.52 -32.81 1.67
N GLY A 162 8.39 -33.28 2.57
CA GLY A 162 8.96 -34.62 2.56
C GLY A 162 10.19 -34.80 1.67
N THR A 163 10.51 -33.84 0.79
CA THR A 163 11.71 -33.94 -0.08
C THR A 163 13.01 -33.63 0.66
N ALA A 164 12.97 -32.64 1.58
CA ALA A 164 14.09 -32.31 2.45
C ALA A 164 13.59 -31.64 3.75
N PRO A 165 14.33 -31.75 4.87
CA PRO A 165 13.94 -31.14 6.15
C PRO A 165 13.70 -29.64 6.07
N ILE A 166 14.45 -28.93 5.20
CA ILE A 166 14.32 -27.48 5.01
C ILE A 166 12.93 -27.09 4.48
N TRP A 167 12.35 -27.89 3.57
CA TRP A 167 11.02 -27.60 3.01
C TRP A 167 9.90 -27.86 4.02
N ASN A 168 10.07 -28.88 4.87
CA ASN A 168 9.16 -29.12 6.00
C ASN A 168 9.18 -27.93 6.97
N ALA A 169 10.37 -27.39 7.27
CA ALA A 169 10.50 -26.22 8.13
C ALA A 169 9.85 -24.97 7.52
N PHE A 170 10.08 -24.69 6.23
CA PHE A 170 9.45 -23.56 5.55
C PHE A 170 7.92 -23.68 5.48
N PHE A 171 7.41 -24.87 5.15
CA PHE A 171 5.97 -25.11 5.14
C PHE A 171 5.36 -24.95 6.54
N ALA A 172 5.97 -25.53 7.57
CA ALA A 172 5.52 -25.38 8.95
C ALA A 172 5.53 -23.93 9.42
N LEU A 173 6.59 -23.17 9.10
CA LEU A 173 6.70 -21.75 9.42
C LEU A 173 5.60 -20.93 8.72
N GLN A 174 5.33 -21.22 7.44
CA GLN A 174 4.31 -20.52 6.69
C GLN A 174 2.89 -20.83 7.20
N VAL A 175 2.60 -22.10 7.53
CA VAL A 175 1.34 -22.50 8.16
C VAL A 175 1.19 -21.85 9.53
N ALA A 176 2.24 -21.84 10.36
CA ALA A 176 2.23 -21.19 11.66
C ALA A 176 1.98 -19.68 11.54
N PHE A 177 2.60 -19.01 10.56
CA PHE A 177 2.37 -17.59 10.27
C PHE A 177 0.90 -17.30 9.96
N TYR A 178 0.27 -18.10 9.09
CA TYR A 178 -1.14 -17.92 8.76
C TYR A 178 -2.07 -18.28 9.94
N ALA A 179 -1.73 -19.31 10.72
CA ALA A 179 -2.48 -19.66 11.93
C ALA A 179 -2.46 -18.51 12.96
N LEU A 180 -1.30 -17.89 13.20
CA LEU A 180 -1.16 -16.72 14.06
C LEU A 180 -2.02 -15.54 13.55
N ALA A 181 -2.03 -15.30 12.24
CA ALA A 181 -2.88 -14.27 11.65
C ALA A 181 -4.38 -14.56 11.85
N SER A 182 -4.82 -15.81 11.74
CA SER A 182 -6.21 -16.22 11.99
C SER A 182 -6.62 -16.04 13.45
N VAL A 183 -5.73 -16.33 14.41
CA VAL A 183 -5.97 -16.04 15.83
C VAL A 183 -6.21 -14.55 16.05
N GLY A 184 -5.44 -13.68 15.38
CA GLY A 184 -5.65 -12.23 15.42
C GLY A 184 -7.05 -11.79 14.94
N LEU A 185 -7.62 -12.47 13.94
CA LEU A 185 -8.97 -12.21 13.44
C LEU A 185 -10.05 -12.60 14.47
N LEU A 186 -9.87 -13.72 15.17
CA LEU A 186 -10.81 -14.22 16.17
C LEU A 186 -10.88 -13.32 17.42
N LEU A 187 -9.78 -12.65 17.75
CA LEU A 187 -9.66 -11.81 18.95
C LEU A 187 -10.24 -10.39 18.78
N LYS A 188 -10.89 -10.10 17.64
CA LYS A 188 -11.79 -8.96 17.35
C LYS A 188 -11.61 -7.74 18.27
N GLY A 189 -10.52 -7.00 18.09
CA GLY A 189 -10.35 -5.67 18.72
C GLY A 189 -9.73 -5.66 20.11
N ARG A 190 -9.32 -6.80 20.68
CA ARG A 190 -8.46 -6.81 21.87
C ARG A 190 -7.03 -6.39 21.52
N ARG A 191 -6.35 -5.67 22.42
CA ARG A 191 -4.89 -5.46 22.31
C ARG A 191 -4.19 -6.81 22.31
N LEU A 192 -3.43 -7.11 21.27
CA LEU A 192 -2.60 -8.31 21.20
C LEU A 192 -1.14 -7.93 21.31
N PRO A 193 -0.31 -8.83 21.85
CA PRO A 193 1.13 -8.62 21.84
C PRO A 193 1.65 -8.52 20.38
N PRO A 194 2.75 -7.78 20.15
CA PRO A 194 3.36 -7.60 18.82
C PRO A 194 3.50 -8.85 17.92
N PRO A 195 3.88 -10.04 18.43
CA PRO A 195 3.98 -11.25 17.60
C PRO A 195 2.67 -11.70 16.94
N LEU A 196 1.51 -11.29 17.44
CA LEU A 196 0.20 -11.58 16.85
C LEU A 196 -0.30 -10.42 15.97
N SER A 197 -0.02 -9.17 16.36
CA SER A 197 -0.44 -7.97 15.62
C SER A 197 0.19 -7.90 14.23
N PHE A 198 1.47 -8.26 14.09
CA PHE A 198 2.18 -8.17 12.82
C PHE A 198 1.68 -9.16 11.75
N PRO A 199 1.59 -10.49 12.00
CA PRO A 199 1.04 -11.42 11.01
C PRO A 199 -0.40 -11.10 10.62
N PHE A 200 -1.23 -10.72 11.60
CA PHE A 200 -2.60 -10.31 11.36
C PHE A 200 -2.68 -9.13 10.38
N TYR A 201 -1.97 -8.04 10.66
CA TYR A 201 -2.01 -6.83 9.84
C TYR A 201 -1.44 -7.08 8.43
N LEU A 202 -0.37 -7.87 8.32
CA LEU A 202 0.22 -8.24 7.04
C LEU A 202 -0.77 -9.05 6.18
N CYS A 203 -1.46 -10.02 6.78
CA CYS A 203 -2.52 -10.78 6.10
C CYS A 203 -3.72 -9.90 5.72
N LEU A 204 -4.10 -8.92 6.56
CA LEU A 204 -5.16 -7.96 6.25
C LEU A 204 -4.82 -7.13 5.00
N LEU A 205 -3.60 -6.59 4.93
CA LEU A 205 -3.13 -5.82 3.77
C LEU A 205 -3.09 -6.66 2.50
N ASN A 206 -2.52 -7.87 2.57
CA ASN A 206 -2.41 -8.75 1.40
C ASN A 206 -3.77 -9.30 0.96
N GLY A 207 -4.65 -9.63 1.90
CA GLY A 207 -6.04 -10.02 1.61
C GLY A 207 -6.81 -8.90 0.89
N ALA A 208 -6.65 -7.66 1.34
CA ALA A 208 -7.26 -6.50 0.69
C ALA A 208 -6.69 -6.26 -0.72
N ALA A 209 -5.37 -6.41 -0.90
CA ALA A 209 -4.72 -6.33 -2.21
C ALA A 209 -5.19 -7.45 -3.16
N GLY A 210 -5.35 -8.67 -2.67
CA GLY A 210 -5.84 -9.81 -3.44
C GLY A 210 -7.30 -9.65 -3.87
N ASN A 211 -8.16 -9.17 -2.95
CA ASN A 211 -9.53 -8.82 -3.28
C ASN A 211 -9.59 -7.72 -4.35
N ALA A 212 -8.79 -6.67 -4.20
CA ALA A 212 -8.69 -5.59 -5.17
C ALA A 212 -8.21 -6.07 -6.55
N LEU A 213 -7.25 -7.00 -6.61
CA LEU A 213 -6.78 -7.59 -7.86
C LEU A 213 -7.91 -8.34 -8.58
N ILE A 214 -8.66 -9.19 -7.87
CA ILE A 214 -9.79 -9.93 -8.46
C ILE A 214 -10.83 -8.96 -9.03
N ARG A 215 -11.19 -7.92 -8.26
CA ARG A 215 -12.15 -6.89 -8.69
C ARG A 215 -11.64 -6.10 -9.89
N PHE A 216 -10.35 -5.77 -9.93
CA PHE A 216 -9.71 -5.12 -11.07
C PHE A 216 -9.76 -5.98 -12.33
N LEU A 217 -9.47 -7.28 -12.21
CA LEU A 217 -9.53 -8.23 -13.32
C LEU A 217 -10.96 -8.41 -13.86
N ARG A 218 -11.97 -8.25 -13.01
CA ARG A 218 -13.39 -8.20 -13.40
C ARG A 218 -13.81 -6.86 -14.03
N GLY A 219 -12.91 -5.88 -14.11
CA GLY A 219 -13.19 -4.56 -14.65
C GLY A 219 -13.97 -3.64 -13.71
N GLU A 220 -14.16 -4.01 -12.45
CA GLU A 220 -14.88 -3.19 -11.48
C GLU A 220 -14.17 -1.86 -11.21
N ARG A 221 -14.94 -0.77 -11.05
CA ARG A 221 -14.44 0.56 -10.69
C ARG A 221 -15.21 1.11 -9.50
N GLN A 222 -14.54 1.86 -8.63
CA GLN A 222 -15.17 2.48 -7.47
C GLN A 222 -15.24 4.00 -7.64
N ILE A 223 -16.39 4.47 -8.11
CA ILE A 223 -16.64 5.89 -8.43
C ILE A 223 -17.16 6.62 -7.19
N THR A 224 -18.21 6.09 -6.56
CA THR A 224 -18.82 6.69 -5.37
C THR A 224 -17.97 6.46 -4.12
N TRP A 225 -17.59 7.56 -3.48
CA TRP A 225 -17.04 7.54 -2.13
C TRP A 225 -18.20 7.63 -1.14
N THR A 226 -18.40 6.58 -0.36
CA THR A 226 -19.29 6.62 0.81
C THR A 226 -18.48 7.16 1.98
N PRO A 227 -18.84 8.32 2.56
CA PRO A 227 -18.20 8.84 3.77
C PRO A 227 -18.28 7.82 4.91
N ARG A 228 -17.34 7.92 5.86
CA ARG A 228 -17.45 7.21 7.14
C ARG A 228 -18.72 7.74 7.84
N THR A 229 -19.65 6.85 8.19
CA THR A 229 -20.77 7.16 9.10
C THR A 229 -20.33 6.98 10.54
#